data_AF-A0A934MSQ9-F1
#
_entry.id   AF-A0A934MSQ9-F1
#
_cell.length_a   1.000
_cell.length_b   1.000
_cell.length_c   1.000
_cell.angle_alpha   90.00
_cell.angle_beta   90.00
_cell.angle_gamma   90.00
#
_symmetry.space_group_name_H-M   'P 1'
#
loop_
_entity.id
_entity.type
_entity.pdbx_description
1 polymer ?
#
loop_
_entity_poly.entity_id
_entity_poly.type
_entity_poly.pdbx_seq_one_letter_code
_entity_poly.pdbx_strand_id
1 'polypeptide(L)'
;MAVNTKIKAVVCSVCGKDLSHKSSRWCCQKKPVEVEREKQRITGMFKVVDWFSSRSSACLVIEREEGGRFYLYMSDVFKYLNGHQLGSLTLEETKKGSAYGWRVEAKGARNSDEKDGEDDAE
;
A
#
# COMPACT_ATOMS: atom_id res chain seq x y z
N MET A 1 -23.13 9.78 9.30
CA MET A 1 -23.10 8.89 8.11
C MET A 1 -22.91 7.46 8.61
N ALA A 2 -23.77 6.51 8.21
CA ALA A 2 -23.62 5.12 8.61
C ALA A 2 -22.38 4.52 7.93
N VAL A 3 -21.35 4.22 8.71
CA VAL A 3 -20.14 3.58 8.20
C VAL A 3 -20.51 2.15 7.84
N ASN A 4 -20.39 1.76 6.57
CA ASN A 4 -20.62 0.38 6.15
C ASN A 4 -19.59 -0.52 6.86
N THR A 5 -20.04 -1.32 7.83
CA THR A 5 -19.18 -2.18 8.66
C THR A 5 -18.94 -3.55 8.05
N LYS A 6 -19.73 -3.94 7.05
CA LYS A 6 -19.68 -5.27 6.43
C LYS A 6 -19.00 -5.24 5.06
N ILE A 7 -18.46 -6.38 4.68
CA ILE A 7 -17.89 -6.62 3.35
C ILE A 7 -18.42 -7.94 2.81
N LYS A 8 -18.52 -8.02 1.50
CA LYS A 8 -18.64 -9.30 0.79
C LYS A 8 -17.24 -9.84 0.56
N ALA A 9 -16.90 -10.92 1.24
CA ALA A 9 -15.63 -11.60 1.12
C ALA A 9 -15.82 -12.94 0.43
N VAL A 10 -14.85 -13.32 -0.41
CA VAL A 10 -14.79 -14.66 -0.98
C VAL A 10 -13.93 -15.51 -0.07
N VAL A 11 -14.48 -16.60 0.46
CA VAL A 11 -13.81 -17.46 1.44
C VAL A 11 -13.85 -18.92 1.05
N CYS A 12 -12.91 -19.72 1.56
CA CYS A 12 -13.02 -21.18 1.51
C CYS A 12 -14.13 -21.66 2.46
N SER A 13 -15.05 -22.49 1.97
CA SER A 13 -16.14 -23.06 2.78
C SER A 13 -15.67 -24.10 3.81
N VAL A 14 -14.43 -24.58 3.73
CA VAL A 14 -13.87 -25.59 4.64
C VAL A 14 -13.00 -24.95 5.71
N CYS A 15 -12.00 -24.15 5.32
CA CYS A 15 -11.03 -23.58 6.26
C CYS A 15 -11.26 -22.08 6.57
N GLY A 16 -12.23 -21.44 5.92
CA GLY A 16 -12.56 -20.02 6.18
C GLY A 16 -11.55 -19.00 5.66
N LYS A 17 -10.50 -19.42 4.96
CA LYS A 17 -9.46 -18.52 4.44
C LYS A 17 -10.04 -17.57 3.38
N ASP A 18 -9.72 -16.28 3.48
CA ASP A 18 -10.05 -15.27 2.46
C ASP A 18 -9.31 -15.56 1.15
N LEU A 19 -10.01 -15.38 0.03
CA LEU A 19 -9.52 -15.58 -1.32
C LEU A 19 -9.74 -14.30 -2.13
N SER A 20 -8.86 -14.05 -3.09
CA SER A 20 -8.88 -12.80 -3.86
C SER A 20 -10.02 -12.75 -4.88
N HIS A 21 -10.52 -13.88 -5.37
CA HIS A 21 -11.60 -13.93 -6.36
C HIS A 21 -12.36 -15.26 -6.33
N LYS A 22 -13.62 -15.27 -6.79
CA LYS A 22 -14.45 -16.49 -6.90
C LYS A 22 -13.86 -17.54 -7.84
N SER A 23 -13.09 -17.11 -8.85
CA SER A 23 -12.40 -18.00 -9.77
C SER A 23 -11.10 -18.59 -9.20
N SER A 24 -10.70 -18.25 -7.97
CA SER A 24 -9.51 -18.80 -7.32
C SER A 24 -9.76 -20.29 -7.18
N ARG A 25 -9.09 -21.07 -8.02
CA ARG A 25 -9.36 -22.49 -8.16
C ARG A 25 -8.97 -23.19 -6.85
N TRP A 26 -10.01 -23.55 -6.10
CA TRP A 26 -10.02 -24.62 -5.10
C TRP A 26 -9.08 -24.39 -3.91
N CYS A 27 -9.67 -23.93 -2.80
CA CYS A 27 -9.04 -24.06 -1.48
C CYS A 27 -9.67 -25.28 -0.79
N CYS A 28 -8.85 -26.16 -0.19
CA CYS A 28 -9.32 -27.42 0.42
C CYS A 28 -10.19 -28.28 -0.51
N GLN A 29 -9.89 -28.27 -1.82
CA GLN A 29 -10.65 -28.98 -2.84
C GLN A 29 -12.16 -28.63 -2.90
N LYS A 30 -12.55 -27.45 -2.43
CA LYS A 30 -13.93 -26.96 -2.51
C LYS A 30 -14.00 -25.62 -3.24
N LYS A 31 -15.16 -25.36 -3.84
CA LYS A 31 -15.45 -24.06 -4.47
C LYS A 31 -15.52 -22.98 -3.40
N PRO A 32 -14.92 -21.81 -3.66
CA PRO A 32 -15.11 -20.64 -2.80
C PRO A 32 -16.58 -20.24 -2.70
N VAL A 33 -16.96 -19.71 -1.55
CA VAL A 33 -18.28 -19.12 -1.30
C VAL A 33 -18.14 -17.64 -1.01
N GLU A 34 -19.15 -16.84 -1.36
CA GLU A 34 -19.21 -15.44 -0.96
C GLU A 34 -20.00 -15.34 0.33
N VAL A 35 -19.43 -14.66 1.32
CA VAL A 35 -20.05 -14.41 2.62
C VAL A 35 -20.03 -12.94 2.92
N GLU A 36 -21.06 -12.46 3.62
CA GLU A 36 -21.05 -11.14 4.21
C GLU A 36 -20.47 -11.23 5.62
N ARG A 37 -19.39 -10.50 5.89
CA ARG A 37 -18.72 -10.50 7.20
C ARG A 37 -18.37 -9.09 7.65
N GLU A 38 -18.25 -8.92 8.96
CA GLU A 38 -17.76 -7.67 9.54
C GLU A 38 -16.31 -7.41 9.11
N LYS A 39 -15.98 -6.14 8.90
CA LYS A 39 -14.61 -5.68 8.65
C LYS A 39 -13.75 -6.01 9.86
N GLN A 40 -12.62 -6.66 9.60
CA GLN A 40 -11.61 -6.85 10.62
C GLN A 40 -10.99 -5.50 10.98
N ARG A 41 -10.87 -5.25 12.29
CA ARG A 41 -10.14 -4.11 12.85
C ARG A 41 -8.95 -4.69 13.59
N ILE A 42 -7.77 -4.17 13.27
CA ILE A 42 -6.52 -4.62 13.86
C ILE A 42 -5.89 -3.40 14.52
N THR A 43 -5.52 -3.54 15.78
CA THR A 43 -4.88 -2.50 16.58
C THR A 43 -3.58 -3.06 17.12
N GLY A 44 -2.54 -2.23 17.16
CA GLY A 44 -1.22 -2.63 17.62
C GLY A 44 -0.16 -1.65 17.17
N MET A 45 1.09 -2.02 17.41
CA MET A 45 2.25 -1.29 16.89
C MET A 45 2.63 -1.84 15.51
N PHE A 46 2.89 -0.93 14.58
CA PHE A 46 3.24 -1.25 13.21
C PHE A 46 4.51 -0.50 12.81
N LYS A 47 5.39 -1.17 12.08
CA LYS A 47 6.56 -0.58 11.43
C LYS A 47 6.36 -0.55 9.93
N VAL A 48 6.82 0.51 9.26
CA VAL A 48 6.93 0.53 7.81
C VAL A 48 8.09 -0.40 7.42
N VAL A 49 7.84 -1.34 6.52
CA VAL A 49 8.86 -2.33 6.09
C VAL A 49 9.16 -2.28 4.62
N ASP A 50 8.26 -1.74 3.80
CA ASP A 50 8.43 -1.62 2.36
C ASP A 50 7.45 -0.59 1.79
N TRP A 51 7.64 -0.21 0.53
CA TRP A 51 6.70 0.61 -0.22
C TRP A 51 6.85 0.35 -1.71
N PHE A 52 5.79 0.62 -2.47
CA PHE A 52 5.86 0.60 -3.92
C PHE A 52 4.98 1.67 -4.54
N SER A 53 5.33 2.07 -5.76
CA SER A 53 4.51 2.91 -6.61
C SER A 53 4.38 2.30 -8.00
N SER A 54 3.26 2.59 -8.64
CA SER A 54 2.96 2.29 -10.03
C SER A 54 2.37 3.54 -10.69
N ARG A 55 2.13 3.48 -11.99
CA ARG A 55 1.49 4.59 -12.73
C ARG A 55 0.10 4.95 -12.18
N SER A 56 -0.60 4.00 -11.54
CA SER A 56 -1.98 4.16 -11.10
C SER A 56 -2.17 4.08 -9.59
N SER A 57 -1.12 3.80 -8.81
CA SER A 57 -1.24 3.64 -7.37
C SER A 57 0.10 3.79 -6.64
N ALA A 58 0.03 4.05 -5.35
CA ALA A 58 1.15 3.90 -4.44
C ALA A 58 0.65 3.27 -3.15
N CYS A 59 1.50 2.47 -2.52
CA CYS A 59 1.15 1.72 -1.33
C CYS A 59 2.33 1.65 -0.36
N LEU A 60 2.02 1.75 0.93
CA LEU A 60 2.94 1.55 2.03
C LEU A 60 2.70 0.17 2.64
N VAL A 61 3.76 -0.61 2.82
CA VAL A 61 3.68 -1.92 3.47
C VAL A 61 4.10 -1.78 4.92
N ILE A 62 3.22 -2.15 5.83
CA ILE A 62 3.47 -2.15 7.26
C ILE A 62 3.43 -3.56 7.83
N GLU A 63 4.22 -3.81 8.87
CA GLU A 63 4.29 -5.10 9.55
C GLU A 63 4.03 -4.89 11.05
N ARG A 64 3.24 -5.78 11.64
CA ARG A 64 2.99 -5.81 13.08
C ARG A 64 4.13 -6.56 13.78
N GLU A 65 4.45 -6.19 15.02
CA GLU A 65 5.47 -6.90 15.83
C GLU A 65 5.17 -8.39 16.01
N GLU A 66 3.90 -8.74 16.22
CA GLU A 66 3.41 -10.12 16.35
C GLU A 66 3.36 -10.88 15.00
N GLY A 67 3.80 -10.24 13.92
CA GLY A 67 3.73 -10.76 12.56
C GLY A 67 2.47 -10.33 11.80
N GLY A 68 2.54 -10.47 10.49
CA GLY A 68 1.48 -10.05 9.56
C GLY A 68 1.83 -8.74 8.85
N ARG A 69 1.68 -8.75 7.52
CA ARG A 69 1.91 -7.60 6.64
C ARG A 69 0.59 -7.05 6.12
N PHE A 70 0.50 -5.73 6.09
CA PHE A 70 -0.67 -4.99 5.65
C PHE A 70 -0.26 -3.94 4.63
N TYR A 71 -1.16 -3.69 3.69
CA TYR A 71 -0.99 -2.77 2.59
C TYR A 71 -1.88 -1.56 2.83
N LEU A 72 -1.28 -0.38 2.99
CA LEU A 72 -2.00 0.87 3.17
C LEU A 72 -2.04 1.64 1.85
N TYR A 73 -3.24 2.11 1.48
CA TYR A 73 -3.38 3.06 0.38
C TYR A 73 -2.75 4.39 0.77
N MET A 74 -1.92 4.96 -0.11
CA MET A 74 -1.26 6.23 0.17
C MET A 74 -2.24 7.38 0.41
N SER A 75 -3.43 7.35 -0.20
CA SER A 75 -4.48 8.33 0.08
C SER A 75 -4.89 8.34 1.55
N ASP A 76 -4.93 7.18 2.21
CA ASP A 76 -5.30 7.10 3.62
C ASP A 76 -4.13 7.47 4.54
N VAL A 77 -2.89 7.15 4.13
CA VAL A 77 -1.68 7.65 4.80
C VAL A 77 -1.65 9.18 4.78
N PHE A 78 -1.92 9.82 3.63
CA PHE A 78 -1.94 11.29 3.53
C PHE A 78 -3.06 11.91 4.36
N LYS A 79 -4.26 11.29 4.40
CA LYS A 79 -5.33 11.74 5.29
C LYS A 79 -4.93 11.64 6.75
N TYR A 80 -4.27 10.55 7.13
CA TYR A 80 -3.79 10.35 8.49
C TYR A 80 -2.72 11.37 8.87
N LEU A 81 -1.78 11.68 7.97
CA LEU A 81 -0.72 12.67 8.20
C LEU A 81 -1.20 14.12 8.12
N ASN A 82 -2.40 14.38 7.58
CA ASN A 82 -2.90 15.74 7.39
C ASN A 82 -3.01 16.48 8.73
N GLY A 83 -2.28 17.59 8.86
CA GLY A 83 -2.20 18.38 10.09
C GLY A 83 -1.14 17.89 11.11
N HIS A 84 -0.45 16.77 10.86
CA HIS A 84 0.69 16.35 11.67
C HIS A 84 1.96 17.09 11.26
N GLN A 85 2.75 17.51 12.26
CA GLN A 85 4.07 18.08 12.03
C GLN A 85 5.08 16.96 11.73
N LEU A 86 5.73 17.02 10.56
CA LEU A 86 6.71 16.00 10.11
C LEU A 86 8.13 16.18 10.68
N GLY A 87 8.33 17.19 11.55
CA GLY A 87 9.64 17.55 12.09
C GLY A 87 10.48 18.38 11.11
N SER A 88 11.81 18.31 11.26
CA SER A 88 12.77 19.00 10.39
C SER A 88 13.16 18.10 9.22
N LEU A 89 12.92 18.57 8.00
CA LEU A 89 13.26 17.88 6.76
C LEU A 89 14.14 18.77 5.88
N THR A 90 15.08 18.16 5.17
CA THR A 90 15.76 18.80 4.04
C THR A 90 15.06 18.38 2.76
N LEU A 91 14.67 19.37 1.95
CA LEU A 91 13.98 19.16 0.68
C LEU A 91 14.86 19.66 -0.47
N GLU A 92 14.79 18.96 -1.59
CA GLU A 92 15.50 19.31 -2.82
C GLU A 92 14.52 19.35 -3.99
N GLU A 93 14.67 20.32 -4.88
CA GLU A 93 13.87 20.38 -6.11
C GLU A 93 14.11 19.14 -6.96
N THR A 94 13.06 18.67 -7.63
CA THR A 94 13.24 17.64 -8.64
C THR A 94 13.95 18.20 -9.87
N LYS A 95 14.54 17.33 -10.71
CA LYS A 95 15.14 17.72 -12.00
C LYS A 95 14.17 18.47 -12.93
N LYS A 96 12.85 18.32 -12.73
CA LYS A 96 11.80 19.00 -13.52
C LYS A 96 11.46 20.39 -12.96
N GLY A 97 12.11 20.82 -11.88
CA GLY A 97 11.87 22.08 -11.18
C GLY A 97 10.76 22.00 -10.12
N SER A 98 10.73 23.00 -9.25
CA SER A 98 9.77 23.11 -8.12
C SER A 98 8.29 22.99 -8.48
N ALA A 99 7.88 23.34 -9.70
CA ALA A 99 6.50 23.19 -10.17
C ALA A 99 6.04 21.72 -10.21
N TYR A 100 6.97 20.78 -10.37
CA TYR A 100 6.69 19.34 -10.40
C TYR A 100 6.86 18.67 -9.04
N GLY A 101 7.45 19.36 -8.08
CA GLY A 101 7.59 18.90 -6.70
C GLY A 101 9.03 18.86 -6.20
N TRP A 102 9.14 18.39 -4.96
CA TRP A 102 10.37 18.34 -4.16
C TRP A 102 10.55 16.92 -3.62
N ARG A 103 11.80 16.46 -3.51
CA ARG A 103 12.15 15.20 -2.85
C ARG A 103 12.66 15.46 -1.43
N VAL A 104 12.38 14.54 -0.52
CA VAL A 104 13.02 14.53 0.81
C VAL A 104 14.42 13.95 0.66
N GLU A 105 15.45 14.68 1.07
CA GLU A 105 16.80 14.12 1.15
C GLU A 105 16.89 13.17 2.34
N ALA A 106 16.81 11.86 2.05
CA ALA A 106 17.23 10.87 3.03
C ALA A 106 18.75 10.97 3.19
N LYS A 107 19.24 11.32 4.39
CA LYS A 107 20.67 11.21 4.70
C LYS A 107 21.11 9.74 4.47
N GLY A 108 21.73 9.47 3.32
CA GLY A 108 22.40 8.19 3.02
C GLY A 108 21.86 7.31 1.88
N ALA A 109 20.82 7.70 1.14
CA ALA A 109 20.31 6.87 0.02
C ALA A 109 20.50 7.55 -1.34
N ARG A 110 21.68 7.36 -1.96
CA ARG A 110 21.84 7.58 -3.41
C ARG A 110 21.12 6.43 -4.13
N ASN A 111 19.86 6.63 -4.52
CA ASN A 111 19.23 5.78 -5.53
C ASN A 111 19.57 6.34 -6.91
N SER A 112 20.48 5.65 -7.60
CA SER A 112 20.71 5.76 -9.04
C SER A 112 19.56 5.05 -9.77
N ASP A 113 18.44 5.74 -9.96
CA ASP A 113 17.52 5.43 -11.06
C ASP A 113 17.91 6.33 -12.25
N GLU A 114 19.06 6.01 -12.83
CA GLU A 114 19.47 6.39 -14.17
C GLU A 114 19.07 5.20 -15.05
N LYS A 115 18.00 5.36 -15.82
CA LYS A 115 17.79 4.56 -17.03
C LYS A 115 17.75 5.53 -18.19
N ASP A 116 18.80 5.41 -18.98
CA ASP A 116 19.08 6.11 -20.22
C ASP A 116 17.87 6.07 -21.15
N GLY A 117 17.47 7.26 -21.61
CA GLY A 117 16.71 7.40 -22.84
C GLY A 117 17.72 7.36 -23.98
N GLU A 118 17.76 6.24 -24.69
CA GLU A 118 18.49 6.12 -25.94
C GLU A 118 17.63 6.75 -27.03
N ASP A 119 17.96 8.00 -27.37
CA ASP A 119 17.60 8.65 -28.62
C ASP A 119 18.34 7.94 -29.74
N ASP A 120 17.64 7.27 -30.65
CA ASP A 120 18.14 7.01 -32.00
C ASP A 120 17.12 7.55 -33.00
N ALA A 121 17.45 8.74 -33.49
CA ALA A 121 16.92 9.30 -34.71
C ALA A 121 17.82 8.84 -35.87
N GLU A 122 17.22 8.18 -36.86
CA GLU A 122 17.65 8.27 -38.25
C GLU A 122 16.42 8.33 -39.17
#